data_AF-A0A6M4P9B9-F1
#
_entry.id   AF-A0A6M4P9B9-F1
#
_cell.length_a   1.000
_cell.length_b   1.000
_cell.length_c   1.000
_cell.angle_alpha   90.00
_cell.angle_beta   90.00
_cell.angle_gamma   90.00
#
_symmetry.space_group_name_H-M   'P 1'
#
loop_
_entity.id
_entity.type
_entity.pdbx_description
1 polymer ?
#
loop_
_entity_poly.entity_id
_entity_poly.type
_entity_poly.pdbx_seq_one_letter_code
_entity_poly.pdbx_strand_id
1 'polypeptide(L)'
;MSIVYKDAEKKDKGFVFIGYKLSYRRKFIRSIWMLPFILVLYIGIYWLGDLTTNEYMTIGVIFLLLVLIDIAISYVKWKKNEKVA
;
A
#
# COMPACT_ATOMS: atom_id res chain seq x y z
N MET A 1 -9.17 -1.15 -18.73
CA MET A 1 -9.64 -2.04 -17.66
C MET A 1 -9.83 -3.43 -18.28
N SER A 2 -8.88 -4.36 -18.06
CA SER A 2 -8.91 -5.68 -18.71
C SER A 2 -9.91 -6.62 -18.03
N ILE A 3 -10.75 -7.24 -18.84
CA ILE A 3 -11.91 -8.08 -18.46
C ILE A 3 -11.47 -9.47 -17.97
N VAL A 4 -10.19 -9.81 -18.14
CA VAL A 4 -9.62 -11.16 -17.96
C VAL A 4 -9.62 -11.66 -16.50
N TYR A 5 -9.83 -10.78 -15.52
CA TYR A 5 -9.71 -11.14 -14.09
C TYR A 5 -11.01 -11.05 -13.29
N LYS A 6 -12.17 -10.95 -13.96
CA LYS A 6 -13.45 -10.70 -13.28
C LYS A 6 -13.95 -11.89 -12.44
N ASP A 7 -13.60 -13.11 -12.82
CA ASP A 7 -14.08 -14.37 -12.20
C ASP A 7 -12.98 -15.18 -11.49
N ALA A 8 -11.84 -14.55 -11.19
CA ALA A 8 -10.81 -15.22 -10.39
C ALA A 8 -11.24 -15.23 -8.92
N GLU A 9 -11.73 -16.38 -8.46
CA GLU A 9 -12.07 -16.66 -7.06
C GLU A 9 -10.94 -16.16 -6.14
N LYS A 10 -11.28 -15.17 -5.30
CA LYS A 10 -10.34 -14.52 -4.40
C LYS A 10 -10.00 -15.51 -3.29
N LYS A 11 -8.85 -16.17 -3.40
CA LYS A 11 -8.34 -16.98 -2.29
C LYS A 11 -8.11 -16.06 -1.10
N ASP A 12 -8.62 -16.43 0.08
CA ASP A 12 -8.34 -15.74 1.35
C ASP A 12 -7.26 -16.45 2.18
N LYS A 13 -6.96 -17.73 1.89
CA LYS A 13 -5.94 -18.53 2.59
C LYS A 13 -4.85 -19.02 1.63
N GLY A 14 -3.59 -18.87 2.03
CA GLY A 14 -2.39 -19.32 1.29
C GLY A 14 -1.44 -18.19 0.85
N PHE A 15 -0.13 -18.51 0.75
CA PHE A 15 0.92 -17.60 0.29
C PHE A 15 0.78 -17.40 -1.23
N VAL A 16 0.27 -16.24 -1.64
CA VAL A 16 0.04 -15.91 -3.06
C VAL A 16 0.99 -14.79 -3.46
N PHE A 17 2.00 -15.14 -4.25
CA PHE A 17 3.04 -14.23 -4.76
C PHE A 17 2.51 -13.24 -5.81
N ILE A 18 1.38 -13.56 -6.46
CA ILE A 18 0.82 -12.81 -7.59
C ILE A 18 -0.39 -11.98 -7.11
N GLY A 19 -0.21 -10.66 -7.05
CA GLY A 19 -1.17 -9.69 -6.46
C GLY A 19 -2.54 -9.57 -7.14
N TYR A 20 -2.79 -10.28 -8.24
CA TYR A 20 -4.07 -10.29 -8.96
C TYR A 20 -5.15 -11.15 -8.27
N LYS A 21 -4.76 -12.08 -7.39
CA LYS A 21 -5.69 -12.97 -6.63
C LYS A 21 -5.83 -12.65 -5.14
N LEU A 22 -5.25 -11.55 -4.66
CA LEU A 22 -5.34 -11.16 -3.24
C LEU A 22 -6.67 -10.48 -2.92
N SER A 23 -7.32 -10.90 -1.84
CA SER A 23 -8.45 -10.15 -1.27
C SER A 23 -8.02 -8.74 -0.85
N TYR A 24 -8.93 -7.79 -0.96
CA TYR A 24 -8.66 -6.39 -0.63
C TYR A 24 -8.23 -6.19 0.82
N ARG A 25 -8.64 -7.08 1.74
CA ARG A 25 -8.17 -7.14 3.12
C ARG A 25 -6.67 -7.40 3.23
N ARG A 26 -6.10 -8.33 2.45
CA ARG A 26 -4.65 -8.63 2.49
C ARG A 26 -3.81 -7.53 1.86
N LYS A 27 -4.35 -6.79 0.89
CA LYS A 27 -3.71 -5.55 0.40
C LYS A 27 -3.63 -4.47 1.49
N PHE A 28 -4.68 -4.31 2.30
CA PHE A 28 -4.69 -3.37 3.41
C PHE A 28 -3.66 -3.73 4.50
N ILE A 29 -3.62 -5.01 4.91
CA ILE A 29 -2.61 -5.51 5.87
C ILE A 29 -1.18 -5.32 5.31
N ARG A 30 -0.98 -5.50 4.01
CA ARG A 30 0.32 -5.26 3.36
C ARG A 30 0.72 -3.79 3.36
N SER A 31 -0.21 -2.85 3.14
CA SER A 31 0.09 -1.42 3.27
C SER A 31 0.47 -1.04 4.70
N ILE A 32 -0.17 -1.64 5.71
CA ILE A 32 0.22 -1.44 7.13
C ILE A 32 1.60 -2.04 7.40
N TRP A 33 1.90 -3.24 6.90
CA TRP A 33 3.22 -3.86 7.02
C TRP A 33 4.33 -3.13 6.23
N MET A 34 3.97 -2.33 5.22
CA MET A 34 4.93 -1.49 4.49
C MET A 34 5.30 -0.21 5.25
N LEU A 35 4.50 0.25 6.21
CA LEU A 35 4.82 1.41 7.05
C LEU A 35 6.19 1.30 7.74
N PRO A 36 6.52 0.21 8.47
CA PRO A 36 7.84 0.07 9.08
C PRO A 36 8.96 0.03 8.03
N PHE A 37 8.71 -0.54 6.84
CA PHE A 37 9.69 -0.57 5.76
C PHE A 37 9.99 0.83 5.21
N ILE A 38 8.94 1.64 5.01
CA ILE A 38 9.05 3.04 4.60
C ILE A 38 9.81 3.86 5.65
N LEU A 39 9.55 3.62 6.94
CA LEU A 39 10.26 4.26 8.04
C LEU A 39 11.76 3.96 8.03
N VAL A 40 12.14 2.69 7.88
CA VAL A 40 13.55 2.28 7.78
C VAL A 40 14.21 2.93 6.55
N LEU A 41 13.50 2.98 5.44
CA LEU A 41 13.99 3.59 4.20
C LEU A 41 14.19 5.11 4.37
N TYR A 42 13.25 5.79 5.04
CA TYR A 42 13.37 7.21 5.37
C TYR A 42 14.56 7.49 6.30
N ILE A 43 14.78 6.65 7.33
CA ILE A 43 15.94 6.74 8.23
C ILE A 43 17.24 6.52 7.44
N GLY A 44 17.26 5.58 6.50
CA GLY A 44 18.40 5.34 5.61
C GLY A 44 18.74 6.56 4.75
N ILE A 45 17.74 7.23 4.18
CA ILE A 45 17.94 8.48 3.42
C ILE A 45 18.42 9.60 4.33
N TYR A 46 17.98 9.65 5.58
CA TYR A 46 18.46 10.63 6.56
C TYR A 46 19.93 10.39 6.96
N TRP A 47 20.36 9.14 7.08
CA TRP A 47 21.75 8.82 7.44
C TRP A 47 22.74 8.91 6.28
N LEU A 48 22.30 8.59 5.06
CA LEU A 48 23.17 8.55 3.87
C LEU A 48 23.09 9.83 3.03
N GLY A 49 22.07 10.65 3.23
CA GLY A 49 21.84 11.86 2.46
C GLY A 49 22.46 13.09 3.12
N ASP A 50 22.98 13.99 2.29
CA ASP A 50 23.38 15.36 2.65
C ASP A 50 22.32 16.36 2.17
N LEU A 51 21.04 16.05 2.39
CA LEU A 51 19.94 16.94 2.00
C LEU A 51 19.72 18.01 3.06
N THR A 52 19.14 19.13 2.66
CA THR A 52 18.74 20.16 3.61
C THR A 52 17.48 19.76 4.39
N THR A 53 17.31 20.30 5.59
CA THR A 53 16.16 20.02 6.47
C THR A 53 14.82 20.24 5.79
N ASN A 54 14.73 21.23 4.89
CA ASN A 54 13.51 21.53 4.13
C ASN A 54 13.17 20.43 3.11
N GLU A 55 14.18 19.82 2.49
CA GLU A 55 14.01 18.72 1.54
C GLU A 55 13.52 17.47 2.27
N TYR A 56 14.08 17.16 3.44
CA TYR A 56 13.61 16.06 4.29
C TYR A 56 12.15 16.24 4.72
N MET A 57 11.76 17.44 5.15
CA MET A 57 10.36 17.74 5.47
C MET A 57 9.45 17.52 4.27
N THR A 58 9.85 18.00 3.08
CA THR A 58 9.06 17.84 1.85
C THR A 58 8.87 16.37 1.49
N ILE A 59 9.95 15.57 1.56
CA ILE A 59 9.90 14.12 1.33
C ILE A 59 8.99 13.43 2.34
N GLY A 60 9.08 13.78 3.63
CA GLY A 60 8.23 13.23 4.69
C GLY A 60 6.74 13.50 4.45
N VAL A 61 6.39 14.72 4.03
CA VAL A 61 5.01 15.10 3.68
C VAL A 61 4.50 14.31 2.48
N ILE A 62 5.32 14.15 1.44
CA ILE A 62 4.97 13.36 0.25
C ILE A 62 4.71 11.89 0.65
N PHE A 63 5.58 11.30 1.47
CA PHE A 63 5.39 9.93 1.96
C PHE A 63 4.09 9.77 2.76
N LEU A 64 3.77 10.73 3.63
CA LEU A 64 2.52 10.76 4.38
C LEU A 64 1.30 10.78 3.45
N LEU A 65 1.32 11.63 2.42
CA LEU A 65 0.23 11.72 1.44
C LEU A 65 0.08 10.41 0.66
N LEU A 66 1.18 9.79 0.22
CA LEU A 66 1.15 8.51 -0.49
C LEU A 66 0.52 7.41 0.38
N VAL A 67 0.91 7.32 1.65
CA VAL A 67 0.33 6.37 2.61
C VAL A 67 -1.17 6.59 2.78
N LEU A 68 -1.60 7.85 2.95
CA LEU A 68 -3.01 8.18 3.10
C LEU A 68 -3.83 7.81 1.86
N ILE A 69 -3.30 8.08 0.66
CA ILE A 69 -3.93 7.70 -0.61
C ILE A 69 -4.03 6.17 -0.72
N ASP A 70 -2.97 5.43 -0.39
CA ASP A 70 -2.96 3.97 -0.44
C ASP A 70 -3.98 3.36 0.52
N ILE A 71 -4.09 3.91 1.74
CA ILE A 71 -5.10 3.53 2.73
C ILE A 71 -6.50 3.83 2.19
N ALA A 72 -6.73 5.03 1.67
CA ALA A 72 -8.04 5.45 1.15
C ALA A 72 -8.50 4.58 -0.04
N ILE A 73 -7.63 4.34 -1.02
CA ILE A 73 -7.92 3.48 -2.16
C ILE A 73 -8.19 2.04 -1.70
N SER A 74 -7.39 1.54 -0.76
CA SER A 74 -7.57 0.20 -0.20
C SER A 74 -8.90 0.07 0.55
N TYR A 75 -9.27 1.08 1.33
CA TYR A 75 -10.53 1.14 2.06
C TYR A 75 -11.76 1.25 1.14
N VAL A 76 -11.73 2.17 0.17
CA VAL A 76 -12.81 2.33 -0.82
C VAL A 76 -13.03 1.04 -1.60
N LYS A 77 -11.95 0.39 -2.04
CA LYS A 77 -12.08 -0.89 -2.73
C LYS A 77 -12.56 -1.99 -1.79
N TRP A 78 -12.12 -2.06 -0.54
CA TRP A 78 -12.65 -3.03 0.43
C TRP A 78 -14.17 -2.89 0.60
N LYS A 79 -14.66 -1.67 0.86
CA LYS A 79 -16.09 -1.36 1.01
C LYS A 79 -16.90 -1.67 -0.26
N LYS A 80 -16.34 -1.46 -1.45
CA LYS A 80 -17.00 -1.80 -2.72
C LYS A 80 -17.12 -3.31 -2.95
N ASN A 81 -16.18 -4.11 -2.45
CA ASN A 81 -16.28 -5.58 -2.57
C ASN A 81 -17.22 -6.18 -1.55
N GLU A 82 -17.39 -5.56 -0.39
CA GLU A 82 -18.34 -6.01 0.64
C GLU A 82 -19.80 -5.74 0.23
N LYS A 83 -20.06 -4.73 -0.61
CA LYS A 83 -21.40 -4.47 -1.17
C LYS A 83 -21.80 -5.34 -2.36
N VAL A 84 -20.86 -6.11 -2.92
CA VAL A 84 -21.07 -6.96 -4.11
C VAL A 84 -21.02 -8.45 -3.73
N ALA A 85 -20.69 -8.76 -2.47
CA ALA A 85 -20.65 -10.11 -1.92
C ALA A 85 -21.99 -10.48 -1.27
#